data_AF-A0A956ED97-F1
#
_entry.id   AF-A0A956ED97-F1
#
_cell.length_a   1.000
_cell.length_b   1.000
_cell.length_c   1.000
_cell.angle_alpha   90.00
_cell.angle_beta   90.00
_cell.angle_gamma   90.00
#
_symmetry.space_group_name_H-M   'P 1'
#
loop_
_entity.id
_entity.type
_entity.pdbx_description
1 polymer ?
#
loop_
_entity_poly.entity_id
_entity_poly.type
_entity_poly.pdbx_seq_one_letter_code
_entity_poly.pdbx_strand_id
1 'polypeptide(L)'
;MLKASWNGLVRGATRTLRAIAKAPFSTSHDPAAFADAKRSIDGAVGKLEHYTTFKYSLSEKQLGEIAELAVDIALTLSSLPNAVQTVARTAARLERLGGLYRRVANTGAFAKLAVPMQHRVVRAIARRAGIHMRGVKIKIVRDSSLVGRQFLGYTHPHAKIVELYPEAFSSVETLVKTLGHEYTHVYQIRTLGKPTSSAQLGAFEKAAYEVEETFWRYFQLHKTRGE
;
A
#
# COMPACT_ATOMS: atom_id res chain seq x y z
N MET A 1 -4.43 21.98 -19.61
CA MET A 1 -3.99 21.22 -20.81
C MET A 1 -3.08 20.02 -20.47
N LEU A 2 -2.05 20.17 -19.64
CA LEU A 2 -1.07 19.10 -19.29
C LEU A 2 -1.68 17.84 -18.63
N LYS A 3 -2.69 17.99 -17.76
CA LYS A 3 -3.33 16.87 -17.03
C LYS A 3 -4.14 15.93 -17.95
N ALA A 4 -4.73 16.46 -19.01
CA ALA A 4 -5.49 15.70 -20.00
C ALA A 4 -4.55 14.89 -20.91
N SER A 5 -3.42 15.48 -21.29
CA SER A 5 -2.34 14.81 -22.03
C SER A 5 -1.73 13.65 -21.23
N TRP A 6 -1.43 13.85 -19.95
CA TRP A 6 -0.91 12.81 -19.05
C TRP A 6 -1.87 11.63 -18.89
N ASN A 7 -3.14 11.91 -18.55
CA ASN A 7 -4.13 10.84 -18.37
C ASN A 7 -4.42 10.10 -19.69
N GLY A 8 -4.25 10.75 -20.84
CA GLY A 8 -4.34 10.12 -22.16
C GLY A 8 -3.16 9.18 -22.42
N LEU A 9 -1.94 9.63 -22.10
CA LEU A 9 -0.70 8.87 -22.25
C LEU A 9 -0.70 7.62 -21.36
N VAL A 10 -1.01 7.76 -20.07
CA VAL A 10 -1.09 6.64 -19.11
C VAL A 10 -2.15 5.65 -19.56
N ARG A 11 -3.37 6.11 -19.87
CA ARG A 11 -4.45 5.23 -20.36
C ARG A 11 -4.12 4.58 -21.71
N GLY A 12 -3.31 5.22 -22.54
CA GLY A 12 -2.80 4.67 -23.79
C GLY A 12 -1.82 3.54 -23.53
N ALA A 13 -0.77 3.81 -22.76
CA ALA A 13 0.24 2.83 -22.37
C ALA A 13 -0.39 1.62 -21.66
N THR A 14 -1.21 1.84 -20.63
CA THR A 14 -1.89 0.75 -19.91
C THR A 14 -2.81 -0.07 -20.82
N ARG A 15 -3.50 0.55 -21.79
CA ARG A 15 -4.33 -0.20 -22.76
C ARG A 15 -3.48 -1.06 -23.68
N THR A 16 -2.41 -0.51 -24.24
CA THR A 16 -1.48 -1.27 -25.09
C THR A 16 -0.87 -2.44 -24.33
N LEU A 17 -0.44 -2.21 -23.09
CA LEU A 17 0.16 -3.23 -22.24
C LEU A 17 -0.83 -4.32 -21.81
N ARG A 18 -2.08 -3.96 -21.48
CA ARG A 18 -3.14 -4.95 -21.21
C ARG A 18 -3.55 -5.72 -22.45
N ALA A 19 -3.53 -5.09 -23.63
CA ALA A 19 -3.80 -5.78 -24.90
C ALA A 19 -2.69 -6.79 -25.20
N ILE A 20 -1.43 -6.44 -24.95
CA ILE A 20 -0.28 -7.36 -25.02
C ILE A 20 -0.44 -8.48 -23.98
N ALA A 21 -0.74 -8.18 -22.72
CA ALA A 21 -0.91 -9.20 -21.67
C ALA A 21 -2.06 -10.21 -21.93
N LYS A 22 -3.09 -9.78 -22.67
CA LYS A 22 -4.25 -10.60 -23.04
C LYS A 22 -4.10 -11.29 -24.40
N ALA A 23 -3.13 -10.88 -25.21
CA ALA A 23 -2.86 -11.60 -26.44
C ALA A 23 -2.36 -13.00 -26.05
N PRO A 24 -2.90 -14.07 -26.67
CA PRO A 24 -2.40 -15.42 -26.44
C PRO A 24 -1.00 -15.53 -27.02
N PHE A 25 0.01 -15.14 -26.24
CA PHE A 25 1.40 -15.36 -26.56
C PHE A 25 1.69 -16.86 -26.37
N SER A 26 1.27 -17.67 -27.35
CA SER A 26 1.99 -18.90 -27.66
C SER A 26 3.36 -18.46 -28.15
N THR A 27 4.35 -18.51 -27.27
CA THR A 27 5.73 -18.01 -27.47
C THR A 27 6.52 -18.78 -28.52
N SER A 28 5.86 -19.54 -29.40
CA SER A 28 6.56 -20.41 -30.34
C SER A 28 6.81 -19.80 -31.72
N HIS A 29 5.97 -18.96 -32.35
CA HIS A 29 6.08 -18.81 -33.82
C HIS A 29 6.07 -17.40 -34.47
N ASP A 30 6.03 -16.26 -33.76
CA ASP A 30 6.12 -14.94 -34.43
C ASP A 30 7.14 -13.96 -33.79
N PRO A 31 8.40 -13.96 -34.29
CA PRO A 31 9.43 -13.02 -33.89
C PRO A 31 9.11 -11.55 -34.19
N ALA A 32 8.28 -11.26 -35.21
CA ALA A 32 7.93 -9.90 -35.60
C ALA A 32 6.96 -9.27 -34.59
N ALA A 33 5.96 -10.02 -34.15
CA ALA A 33 5.02 -9.59 -33.10
C ALA A 33 5.75 -9.27 -31.77
N PHE A 34 6.77 -10.06 -31.42
CA PHE A 34 7.60 -9.78 -30.25
C PHE A 34 8.44 -8.50 -30.41
N ALA A 35 9.05 -8.30 -31.59
CA ALA A 35 9.82 -7.10 -31.89
C ALA A 35 8.96 -5.82 -31.83
N ASP A 36 7.71 -5.89 -32.28
CA ASP A 36 6.75 -4.76 -32.23
C ASP A 36 6.25 -4.47 -30.81
N ALA A 37 5.98 -5.51 -30.02
CA ALA A 37 5.66 -5.35 -28.60
C ALA A 37 6.83 -4.71 -27.85
N LYS A 38 8.06 -5.17 -28.09
CA LYS A 38 9.28 -4.59 -27.50
C LYS A 38 9.48 -3.13 -27.90
N ARG A 39 9.35 -2.78 -29.19
CA ARG A 39 9.42 -1.38 -29.67
C ARG A 39 8.38 -0.48 -28.99
N SER A 40 7.17 -0.98 -28.82
CA SER A 40 6.08 -0.25 -28.15
C SER A 40 6.36 -0.01 -26.67
N ILE A 41 6.93 -1.00 -25.98
CA ILE A 41 7.34 -0.90 -24.57
C ILE A 41 8.52 0.08 -24.43
N ASP A 42 9.57 -0.08 -25.24
CA ASP A 42 10.75 0.80 -25.22
C ASP A 42 10.34 2.26 -25.49
N GLY A 43 9.42 2.49 -26.43
CA GLY A 43 8.86 3.82 -26.70
C GLY A 43 8.01 4.39 -25.55
N ALA A 44 7.26 3.55 -24.83
CA ALA A 44 6.50 3.98 -23.66
C ALA A 44 7.42 4.31 -22.47
N VAL A 45 8.45 3.50 -22.24
CA VAL A 45 9.49 3.72 -21.23
C VAL A 45 10.26 5.00 -21.53
N GLY A 46 10.73 5.20 -22.76
CA GLY A 46 11.46 6.41 -23.16
C GLY A 46 10.63 7.69 -23.01
N LYS A 47 9.31 7.63 -23.27
CA LYS A 47 8.41 8.76 -22.99
C LYS A 47 8.28 9.02 -21.49
N LEU A 48 8.11 7.99 -20.67
CA LEU A 48 8.08 8.14 -19.21
C LEU A 48 9.39 8.74 -18.68
N GLU A 49 10.54 8.27 -19.17
CA GLU A 49 11.85 8.81 -18.81
C GLU A 49 11.95 10.29 -19.17
N HIS A 50 11.60 10.68 -20.40
CA HIS A 50 11.58 12.08 -20.83
C HIS A 50 10.71 12.95 -19.90
N TYR A 51 9.53 12.46 -19.49
CA TYR A 51 8.65 13.17 -18.55
C TYR A 51 9.23 13.28 -17.13
N THR A 52 9.95 12.26 -16.66
CA THR A 52 10.58 12.28 -15.32
C THR A 52 11.87 13.11 -15.29
N THR A 53 12.60 13.21 -16.41
CA THR A 53 13.86 13.95 -16.50
C THR A 53 13.66 15.42 -16.89
N PHE A 54 12.65 15.77 -17.70
CA PHE A 54 12.36 17.14 -18.08
C PHE A 54 11.28 17.77 -17.19
N LYS A 55 11.69 18.52 -16.16
CA LYS A 55 11.00 19.63 -15.43
C LYS A 55 9.46 19.61 -15.24
N TYR A 56 8.77 18.48 -15.26
CA TYR A 56 7.37 18.42 -14.83
C TYR A 56 7.30 17.93 -13.38
N SER A 57 6.85 18.82 -12.49
CA SER A 57 6.44 18.48 -11.13
C SER A 57 5.24 17.52 -11.21
N LEU A 58 5.52 16.23 -11.21
CA LEU A 58 4.51 15.19 -11.07
C LEU A 58 4.03 15.19 -9.62
N SER A 59 2.70 15.18 -9.43
CA SER A 59 2.14 15.03 -8.08
C SER A 59 2.42 13.64 -7.51
N GLU A 60 2.46 13.50 -6.17
CA GLU A 60 2.65 12.19 -5.51
C GLU A 60 1.67 11.12 -6.00
N LYS A 61 0.43 11.52 -6.34
CA LYS A 61 -0.58 10.64 -6.91
C LYS A 61 -0.13 10.09 -8.28
N GLN A 62 0.39 10.94 -9.15
CA GLN A 62 0.86 10.55 -10.48
C GLN A 62 2.09 9.64 -10.39
N LEU A 63 3.00 9.91 -9.44
CA LEU A 63 4.15 9.03 -9.18
C LEU A 63 3.73 7.65 -8.66
N GLY A 64 2.69 7.60 -7.81
CA GLY A 64 2.10 6.34 -7.35
C GLY A 64 1.47 5.52 -8.48
N GLU A 65 0.73 6.17 -9.38
CA GLU A 65 0.13 5.53 -10.56
C GLU A 65 1.20 4.99 -11.52
N ILE A 66 2.32 5.69 -11.70
CA ILE A 66 3.48 5.20 -12.48
C ILE A 66 4.08 3.95 -11.83
N ALA A 67 4.26 3.97 -10.51
CA ALA A 67 4.86 2.85 -9.78
C ALA A 67 3.97 1.59 -9.83
N GLU A 68 2.65 1.72 -9.69
CA GLU A 68 1.74 0.57 -9.83
C GLU A 68 1.74 0.03 -11.26
N LEU A 69 1.68 0.91 -12.27
CA LEU A 69 1.75 0.51 -13.67
C LEU A 69 3.08 -0.20 -14.00
N ALA A 70 4.18 0.30 -13.44
CA ALA A 70 5.50 -0.30 -13.60
C ALA A 70 5.60 -1.72 -13.05
N VAL A 71 5.00 -1.97 -11.89
CA VAL A 71 4.95 -3.31 -11.27
C VAL A 71 4.11 -4.26 -12.11
N ASP A 72 2.94 -3.83 -12.58
CA ASP A 72 2.08 -4.63 -13.46
C ASP A 72 2.78 -5.00 -14.78
N ILE A 73 3.52 -4.05 -15.37
CA ILE A 73 4.35 -4.28 -16.56
C ILE A 73 5.45 -5.29 -16.25
N ALA A 74 6.13 -5.13 -15.13
CA ALA A 74 7.22 -6.02 -14.75
C ALA A 74 6.74 -7.46 -14.53
N LEU A 75 5.61 -7.64 -13.86
CA LEU A 75 4.97 -8.95 -13.65
C LEU A 75 4.47 -9.57 -14.97
N THR A 76 3.94 -8.75 -15.87
CA THR A 76 3.50 -9.23 -17.20
C THR A 76 4.70 -9.70 -18.01
N LEU A 77 5.79 -8.93 -18.02
CA LEU A 77 6.95 -9.23 -18.84
C LEU A 77 7.88 -10.28 -18.22
N SER A 78 7.84 -10.50 -16.89
CA SER A 78 8.56 -11.61 -16.25
C SER A 78 8.05 -13.00 -16.67
N SER A 79 6.85 -13.07 -17.25
CA SER A 79 6.31 -14.29 -17.86
C SER A 79 6.88 -14.60 -19.25
N LEU A 80 7.66 -13.69 -19.84
CA LEU A 80 8.27 -13.89 -21.17
C LEU A 80 9.72 -14.38 -21.05
N PRO A 81 10.08 -15.51 -21.70
CA PRO A 81 11.36 -16.20 -21.47
C PRO A 81 12.63 -15.39 -21.79
N ASN A 82 12.54 -14.33 -22.60
CA ASN A 82 13.69 -13.50 -23.00
C ASN A 82 13.61 -12.03 -22.55
N ALA A 83 12.56 -11.63 -21.84
CA ALA A 83 12.37 -10.24 -21.36
C ALA A 83 12.97 -9.99 -19.97
N VAL A 84 13.34 -11.06 -19.25
CA VAL A 84 13.71 -11.06 -17.83
C VAL A 84 14.78 -10.02 -17.48
N GLN A 85 15.80 -9.84 -18.32
CA GLN A 85 16.89 -8.90 -17.99
C GLN A 85 16.51 -7.43 -18.17
N THR A 86 15.79 -7.08 -19.24
CA THR A 86 15.35 -5.69 -19.47
C THR A 86 14.29 -5.30 -18.44
N VAL A 87 13.41 -6.24 -18.08
CA VAL A 87 12.39 -6.05 -17.06
C VAL A 87 12.99 -5.89 -15.67
N ALA A 88 13.95 -6.74 -15.29
CA ALA A 88 14.64 -6.63 -14.02
C ALA A 88 15.40 -5.31 -13.89
N ARG A 89 16.04 -4.83 -14.97
CA ARG A 89 16.71 -3.53 -14.99
C ARG A 89 15.73 -2.37 -14.86
N THR A 90 14.60 -2.42 -15.57
CA THR A 90 13.56 -1.39 -15.53
C THR A 90 12.84 -1.36 -14.18
N ALA A 91 12.54 -2.53 -13.60
CA ALA A 91 11.98 -2.66 -12.25
C ALA A 91 12.95 -2.14 -11.19
N ALA A 92 14.24 -2.51 -11.24
CA ALA A 92 15.26 -2.01 -10.32
C ALA A 92 15.55 -0.50 -10.50
N ARG A 93 15.33 0.04 -11.69
CA ARG A 93 15.47 1.48 -11.99
C ARG A 93 14.24 2.26 -11.49
N LEU A 94 13.04 1.70 -11.63
CA LEU A 94 11.80 2.30 -11.10
C LEU A 94 11.71 2.18 -9.57
N GLU A 95 12.26 1.10 -9.00
CA GLU A 95 12.48 0.98 -7.56
C GLU A 95 13.47 2.03 -7.05
N ARG A 96 14.58 2.28 -7.77
CA ARG A 96 15.51 3.37 -7.46
C ARG A 96 14.87 4.75 -7.57
N LEU A 97 14.10 5.02 -8.61
CA LEU A 97 13.37 6.29 -8.79
C LEU A 97 12.28 6.48 -7.72
N GLY A 98 11.61 5.40 -7.31
CA GLY A 98 10.67 5.39 -6.18
C GLY A 98 11.36 5.49 -4.82
N GLY A 99 12.59 4.98 -4.70
CA GLY A 99 13.43 5.00 -3.50
C GLY A 99 14.09 6.37 -3.26
N LEU A 100 14.43 7.10 -4.33
CA LEU A 100 14.99 8.46 -4.28
C LEU A 100 14.05 9.50 -3.62
N TYR A 101 12.74 9.21 -3.52
CA TYR A 101 11.75 10.10 -2.90
C TYR A 101 10.89 9.45 -1.79
N ARG A 102 11.12 8.17 -1.45
CA ARG A 102 10.35 7.49 -0.39
C ARG A 102 11.08 7.53 0.94
N ARG A 103 10.48 8.18 1.94
CA ARG A 103 10.82 7.91 3.34
C ARG A 103 10.44 6.47 3.66
N VAL A 104 11.44 5.61 3.85
CA VAL A 104 11.26 4.20 4.25
C VAL A 104 11.31 4.03 5.76
N ALA A 105 11.82 5.04 6.48
CA ALA A 105 11.97 5.07 7.93
C ALA A 105 11.34 6.32 8.55
N ASN A 106 11.10 6.27 9.86
CA ASN A 106 10.77 7.44 10.66
C ASN A 106 12.03 8.30 10.88
N THR A 107 11.84 9.60 11.12
CA THR A 107 12.93 10.58 11.34
C THR A 107 12.61 11.48 12.53
N GLY A 108 13.62 12.15 13.08
CA GLY A 108 13.43 13.10 14.19
C GLY A 108 12.88 12.41 15.44
N ALA A 109 11.88 13.03 16.07
CA ALA A 109 11.26 12.54 17.31
C ALA A 109 10.66 11.11 17.21
N PHE A 110 10.36 10.64 16.00
CA PHE A 110 9.75 9.33 15.77
C PHE A 110 10.77 8.25 15.34
N ALA A 111 12.07 8.59 15.25
CA ALA A 111 13.09 7.69 14.70
C ALA A 111 13.23 6.35 15.44
N LYS A 112 12.83 6.29 16.72
CA LYS A 112 12.85 5.07 17.54
C LYS A 112 11.70 4.10 17.25
N LEU A 113 10.66 4.53 16.54
CA LEU A 113 9.52 3.67 16.20
C LEU A 113 9.91 2.73 15.05
N ALA A 114 9.76 1.43 15.28
CA ALA A 114 10.18 0.41 14.32
C ALA A 114 9.35 0.42 13.03
N VAL A 115 8.07 0.80 13.12
CA VAL A 115 7.16 0.81 11.96
C VAL A 115 7.02 2.23 11.42
N PRO A 116 7.23 2.48 10.11
CA PRO A 116 7.04 3.81 9.55
C PRO A 116 5.59 4.31 9.72
N MET A 117 5.43 5.51 10.27
CA MET A 117 4.13 6.14 10.54
C MET A 117 3.46 6.63 9.24
N GLN A 118 3.05 5.71 8.38
CA GLN A 118 2.54 6.00 7.04
C GLN A 118 1.31 5.17 6.70
N HIS A 119 0.32 5.79 6.07
CA HIS A 119 -0.93 5.11 5.72
C HIS A 119 -0.73 3.88 4.83
N ARG A 120 0.28 3.89 3.95
CA ARG A 120 0.57 2.72 3.09
C ARG A 120 1.02 1.51 3.91
N VAL A 121 1.83 1.73 4.95
CA VAL A 121 2.34 0.68 5.84
C VAL A 121 1.20 0.13 6.67
N VAL A 122 0.38 1.01 7.26
CA VAL A 122 -0.83 0.63 8.00
C VAL A 122 -1.77 -0.20 7.13
N ARG A 123 -2.05 0.22 5.89
CA ARG A 123 -2.91 -0.54 4.96
C ARG A 123 -2.33 -1.89 4.59
N ALA A 124 -1.01 -1.97 4.35
CA ALA A 124 -0.36 -3.24 4.03
C ALA A 124 -0.44 -4.22 5.20
N ILE A 125 -0.17 -3.75 6.41
CA ILE A 125 -0.24 -4.56 7.64
C ILE A 125 -1.69 -4.99 7.92
N ALA A 126 -2.65 -4.06 7.86
CA ALA A 126 -4.06 -4.37 8.08
C ALA A 126 -4.57 -5.47 7.11
N ARG A 127 -4.27 -5.35 5.81
CA ARG A 127 -4.65 -6.38 4.82
C ARG A 127 -4.05 -7.74 5.15
N ARG A 128 -2.77 -7.80 5.53
CA ARG A 128 -2.09 -9.05 5.88
C ARG A 128 -2.63 -9.67 7.17
N ALA A 129 -3.10 -8.85 8.10
CA ALA A 129 -3.77 -9.28 9.32
C ALA A 129 -5.25 -9.67 9.08
N GLY A 130 -5.76 -9.61 7.86
CA GLY A 130 -7.19 -9.87 7.58
C GLY A 130 -8.13 -8.77 8.08
N ILE A 131 -7.60 -7.59 8.41
CA ILE A 131 -8.36 -6.48 8.99
C ILE A 131 -8.87 -5.57 7.86
N HIS A 132 -10.20 -5.55 7.68
CA HIS A 132 -10.86 -4.79 6.62
C HIS A 132 -11.51 -3.50 7.13
N MET A 133 -10.80 -2.38 7.03
CA MET A 133 -11.28 -1.05 7.48
C MET A 133 -12.22 -0.36 6.47
N ARG A 134 -13.12 -1.09 5.80
CA ARG A 134 -13.99 -0.51 4.75
C ARG A 134 -14.93 0.54 5.35
N GLY A 135 -14.92 1.73 4.75
CA GLY A 135 -15.73 2.86 5.21
C GLY A 135 -15.26 3.47 6.54
N VAL A 136 -14.04 3.15 7.00
CA VAL A 136 -13.40 3.77 8.17
C VAL A 136 -12.19 4.57 7.69
N LYS A 137 -12.08 5.82 8.12
CA LYS A 137 -10.91 6.66 7.88
C LYS A 137 -9.87 6.41 8.97
N ILE A 138 -8.71 5.89 8.59
CA ILE A 138 -7.55 5.87 9.48
C ILE A 138 -6.93 7.25 9.51
N LYS A 139 -6.63 7.78 10.70
CA LYS A 139 -5.86 9.01 10.93
C LYS A 139 -4.61 8.65 11.75
N ILE A 140 -3.44 9.06 11.27
CA ILE A 140 -2.18 8.87 12.01
C ILE A 140 -1.88 10.17 12.75
N VAL A 141 -1.85 10.11 14.07
CA VAL A 141 -1.55 11.25 14.93
C VAL A 141 -0.02 11.35 15.08
N ARG A 142 0.55 12.45 14.59
CA ARG A 142 2.01 12.72 14.61
C ARG A 142 2.35 13.78 15.64
N ASP A 143 1.98 13.53 16.89
CA ASP A 143 2.32 14.39 18.01
C ASP A 143 3.51 13.77 18.76
N SER A 144 4.65 14.49 18.79
CA SER A 144 5.86 14.01 19.45
C SER A 144 5.70 13.93 20.98
N SER A 145 4.78 14.67 21.57
CA SER A 145 4.52 14.64 23.02
C SER A 145 3.87 13.33 23.48
N LEU A 146 3.31 12.56 22.54
CA LEU A 146 2.68 11.26 22.77
C LEU A 146 3.64 10.08 22.60
N VAL A 147 4.88 10.31 22.15
CA VAL A 147 5.91 9.27 22.12
C VAL A 147 6.27 8.86 23.54
N GLY A 148 6.35 7.56 23.79
CA GLY A 148 6.56 6.96 25.12
C GLY A 148 5.32 6.94 26.01
N ARG A 149 4.14 7.34 25.51
CA ARG A 149 2.87 7.24 26.25
C ARG A 149 2.09 5.99 25.83
N GLN A 150 1.42 5.32 26.75
CA GLN A 150 0.68 4.07 26.50
C GLN A 150 -0.63 4.23 25.69
N PHE A 151 -0.76 5.29 24.89
CA PHE A 151 -1.90 5.47 23.97
C PHE A 151 -1.56 4.86 22.61
N LEU A 152 -2.35 3.88 22.18
CA LEU A 152 -2.09 3.15 20.93
C LEU A 152 -3.09 3.54 19.83
N GLY A 153 -4.37 3.50 20.12
CA GLY A 153 -5.43 3.84 19.18
C GLY A 153 -6.64 4.48 19.84
N TYR A 154 -7.54 4.97 19.00
CA TYR A 154 -8.85 5.44 19.44
C TYR A 154 -9.88 5.36 18.30
N THR A 155 -11.00 4.69 18.55
CA THR A 155 -12.16 4.66 17.67
C THR A 155 -13.16 5.73 18.06
N HIS A 156 -13.47 6.63 17.11
CA HIS A 156 -14.47 7.67 17.34
C HIS A 156 -15.88 7.09 17.56
N PRO A 157 -16.77 7.74 18.35
CA PRO A 157 -18.08 7.20 18.72
C PRO A 157 -19.04 6.83 17.58
N HIS A 158 -18.77 7.30 16.35
CA HIS A 158 -19.56 6.98 15.15
C HIS A 158 -18.94 5.89 14.26
N ALA A 159 -17.83 5.27 14.68
CA ALA A 159 -17.13 4.22 13.93
C ALA A 159 -16.78 4.60 12.47
N LYS A 160 -16.49 5.90 12.26
CA LYS A 160 -16.06 6.46 10.97
C LYS A 160 -14.58 6.81 10.93
N ILE A 161 -13.96 7.03 12.09
CA ILE A 161 -12.56 7.42 12.20
C ILE A 161 -11.89 6.57 13.27
N VAL A 162 -10.71 6.05 12.94
CA VAL A 162 -9.79 5.43 13.89
C VAL A 162 -8.50 6.24 13.88
N GLU A 163 -8.09 6.71 15.06
CA GLU A 163 -6.81 7.35 15.26
C GLU A 163 -5.76 6.32 15.69
N LEU A 164 -4.56 6.41 15.14
CA LEU A 164 -3.40 5.65 15.57
C LEU A 164 -2.35 6.62 16.10
N TYR A 165 -1.92 6.39 17.33
CA TYR A 165 -0.93 7.20 18.03
C TYR A 165 0.49 6.64 17.80
N PRO A 166 1.54 7.41 18.12
CA PRO A 166 2.92 7.00 17.86
C PRO A 166 3.29 5.62 18.41
N GLU A 167 2.88 5.27 19.63
CA GLU A 167 3.25 3.99 20.24
C GLU A 167 2.64 2.76 19.56
N ALA A 168 1.56 2.90 18.79
CA ALA A 168 1.07 1.81 17.93
C ALA A 168 2.12 1.38 16.89
N PHE A 169 3.08 2.24 16.56
CA PHE A 169 4.14 1.98 15.59
C PHE A 169 5.45 1.49 16.22
N SER A 170 5.46 1.22 17.54
CA SER A 170 6.62 0.69 18.27
C SER A 170 7.09 -0.66 17.73
N SER A 171 6.17 -1.52 17.28
CA SER A 171 6.46 -2.78 16.62
C SER A 171 5.35 -3.18 15.64
N VAL A 172 5.62 -4.14 14.76
CA VAL A 172 4.60 -4.69 13.84
C VAL A 172 3.51 -5.41 14.63
N GLU A 173 3.89 -6.16 15.67
CA GLU A 173 2.94 -6.85 16.54
C GLU A 173 2.01 -5.86 17.24
N THR A 174 2.56 -4.81 17.85
CA THR A 174 1.79 -3.74 18.49
C THR A 174 0.80 -3.15 17.49
N LEU A 175 1.25 -2.81 16.29
CA LEU A 175 0.38 -2.21 15.27
C LEU A 175 -0.76 -3.16 14.84
N VAL A 176 -0.47 -4.46 14.68
CA VAL A 176 -1.50 -5.45 14.32
C VAL A 176 -2.54 -5.58 15.43
N LYS A 177 -2.09 -5.72 16.68
CA LYS A 177 -2.96 -5.82 17.84
C LYS A 177 -3.83 -4.58 18.00
N THR A 178 -3.24 -3.39 17.93
CA THR A 178 -3.99 -2.12 17.95
C THR A 178 -5.00 -2.03 16.81
N LEU A 179 -4.62 -2.39 15.58
CA LEU A 179 -5.57 -2.37 14.46
C LEU A 179 -6.74 -3.34 14.66
N GLY A 180 -6.48 -4.52 15.24
CA GLY A 180 -7.50 -5.52 15.55
C GLY A 180 -8.45 -5.04 16.66
N HIS A 181 -7.89 -4.43 17.70
CA HIS A 181 -8.61 -3.80 18.80
C HIS A 181 -9.59 -2.73 18.29
N GLU A 182 -9.08 -1.74 17.53
CA GLU A 182 -9.90 -0.67 16.99
C GLU A 182 -10.92 -1.16 15.96
N TYR A 183 -10.57 -2.17 15.16
CA TYR A 183 -11.52 -2.82 14.26
C TYR A 183 -12.70 -3.45 15.02
N THR A 184 -12.42 -4.03 16.17
CA THR A 184 -13.44 -4.63 17.04
C THR A 184 -14.38 -3.57 17.59
N HIS A 185 -13.87 -2.41 18.03
CA HIS A 185 -14.72 -1.27 18.41
C HIS A 185 -15.57 -0.75 17.25
N VAL A 186 -15.00 -0.62 16.05
CA VAL A 186 -15.77 -0.25 14.86
C VAL A 186 -16.93 -1.22 14.65
N TYR A 187 -16.69 -2.52 14.75
CA TYR A 187 -17.72 -3.55 14.59
C TYR A 187 -18.79 -3.46 15.69
N GLN A 188 -18.36 -3.38 16.96
CA GLN A 188 -19.25 -3.26 18.12
C GLN A 188 -20.15 -2.03 18.00
N ILE A 189 -19.60 -0.85 17.70
CA ILE A 189 -20.36 0.40 17.57
C ILE A 189 -21.33 0.34 16.39
N ARG A 190 -20.94 -0.25 15.26
CA ARG A 190 -21.81 -0.37 14.08
C ARG A 190 -22.98 -1.33 14.30
N THR A 191 -22.77 -2.37 15.11
CA THR A 191 -23.73 -3.45 15.29
C THR A 191 -24.62 -3.23 16.50
N LEU A 192 -24.04 -2.80 17.61
CA LEU A 192 -24.67 -2.69 18.93
C LEU A 192 -24.92 -1.23 19.35
N GLY A 193 -24.39 -0.26 18.60
CA GLY A 193 -24.39 1.14 18.98
C GLY A 193 -23.27 1.49 19.96
N LYS A 194 -23.19 2.79 20.31
CA LYS A 194 -22.23 3.28 21.31
C LYS A 194 -22.55 2.71 22.70
N PRO A 195 -21.54 2.41 23.54
CA PRO A 195 -21.80 2.01 24.91
C PRO A 195 -22.51 3.13 25.67
N THR A 196 -23.57 2.79 26.41
CA THR A 196 -24.38 3.76 27.20
C THR A 196 -24.14 3.66 28.70
N SER A 197 -23.29 2.72 29.14
CA SER A 197 -22.92 2.54 30.55
C SER A 197 -21.45 2.10 30.67
N SER A 198 -20.85 2.32 31.83
CA SER A 198 -19.47 1.89 32.12
C SER A 198 -19.32 0.37 32.06
N ALA A 199 -20.35 -0.39 32.46
CA ALA A 199 -20.33 -1.85 32.38
C ALA A 199 -20.29 -2.32 30.91
N GLN A 200 -21.07 -1.69 30.03
CA GLN A 200 -21.06 -2.00 28.60
C GLN A 200 -19.73 -1.60 27.95
N LEU A 201 -19.19 -0.43 28.31
CA LEU A 201 -17.86 -0.01 27.87
C LEU A 201 -16.79 -1.03 28.27
N GLY A 202 -16.78 -1.46 29.54
CA GLY A 202 -15.85 -2.48 30.02
C GLY A 202 -15.99 -3.82 29.29
N ALA A 203 -17.22 -4.23 28.95
CA ALA A 203 -17.45 -5.42 28.13
C ALA A 203 -16.91 -5.26 26.70
N PHE A 204 -17.03 -4.07 26.11
CA PHE A 204 -16.50 -3.77 24.78
C PHE A 204 -14.97 -3.84 24.76
N GLU A 205 -14.33 -3.18 25.72
CA GLU A 205 -12.86 -3.20 25.90
C GLU A 205 -12.34 -4.63 26.11
N LYS A 206 -12.97 -5.39 27.02
CA LYS A 206 -12.58 -6.78 27.30
C LYS A 206 -12.61 -7.63 26.03
N ALA A 207 -13.72 -7.55 25.28
CA ALA A 207 -13.85 -8.30 24.03
C ALA A 207 -12.83 -7.84 22.96
N ALA A 208 -12.50 -6.55 22.89
CA ALA A 208 -11.49 -6.03 21.97
C ALA A 208 -10.09 -6.57 22.30
N TYR A 209 -9.70 -6.59 23.59
CA TYR A 209 -8.43 -7.18 24.04
C TYR A 209 -8.34 -8.69 23.77
N GLU A 210 -9.42 -9.44 24.03
CA GLU A 210 -9.44 -10.90 23.86
C GLU A 210 -9.19 -11.34 22.41
N VAL A 211 -9.53 -10.52 21.42
CA VAL A 211 -9.36 -10.86 20.00
C VAL A 211 -8.04 -10.38 19.39
N GLU A 212 -7.25 -9.55 20.08
CA GLU A 212 -5.98 -9.02 19.56
C GLU A 212 -5.01 -10.14 19.12
N GLU A 213 -4.88 -11.17 19.96
CA GLU A 213 -4.04 -12.33 19.67
C GLU A 213 -4.50 -13.12 18.43
N THR A 214 -5.80 -13.12 18.15
CA THR A 214 -6.33 -13.80 16.96
C THR A 214 -5.85 -13.11 15.69
N PHE A 215 -5.87 -11.77 15.64
CA PHE A 215 -5.35 -11.00 14.52
C PHE A 215 -3.84 -11.16 14.37
N TRP A 216 -3.11 -11.18 15.49
CA TRP A 216 -1.66 -11.39 15.46
C TRP A 216 -1.28 -12.77 14.93
N ARG A 217 -1.91 -13.83 15.43
CA ARG A 217 -1.71 -15.20 14.93
C ARG A 217 -2.04 -15.31 13.45
N TYR A 218 -3.15 -14.72 13.01
CA TYR A 218 -3.52 -14.69 11.60
C TYR A 218 -2.43 -14.01 10.75
N PHE A 219 -1.92 -12.86 11.20
CA PHE A 219 -0.84 -12.15 10.53
C PHE A 219 0.44 -13.00 10.42
N GLN A 220 0.80 -13.71 11.48
CA GLN A 220 1.98 -14.60 11.50
C GLN A 220 1.85 -15.77 10.51
N LEU A 221 0.68 -16.42 10.44
CA LEU A 221 0.42 -17.51 9.51
C LEU A 221 0.51 -17.06 8.05
N HIS A 222 0.20 -15.79 7.78
CA HIS A 222 0.30 -15.17 6.46
C HIS A 222 1.60 -14.38 6.29
N LYS A 223 2.63 -14.68 7.11
CA LYS A 223 3.95 -14.09 6.96
C LYS A 223 4.69 -14.66 5.73
N THR A 224 4.40 -15.89 5.34
CA THR A 224 5.21 -16.68 4.39
C THR A 224 4.60 -16.84 3.00
N ARG A 225 3.33 -16.47 2.76
CA ARG A 225 2.66 -16.61 1.45
C ARG A 225 3.03 -15.52 0.42
N GLY A 226 4.28 -15.07 0.44
CA GLY A 226 4.87 -14.21 -0.58
C GLY A 226 5.80 -14.97 -1.51
N GLU A 227 5.37 -16.18 -1.93
CA GLU A 227 5.98 -16.98 -3.00
C GLU A 227 5.10 -16.87 -4.26
#